data_AF-A0A1S3J0B9-F1
#
_entry.id   AF-A0A1S3J0B9-F1
#
_cell.length_a   1.000
_cell.length_b   1.000
_cell.length_c   1.000
_cell.angle_alpha   90.00
_cell.angle_beta   90.00
_cell.angle_gamma   90.00
#
_symmetry.space_group_name_H-M   'P 1'
#
loop_
_entity.id
_entity.type
_entity.pdbx_description
1 polymer ?
#
loop_
_entity_poly.entity_id
_entity_poly.type
_entity_poly.pdbx_seq_one_letter_code
_entity_poly.pdbx_strand_id
1 'polypeptide(L)'
;MEEGYTPFPSNIQWPRRNTKWPSPAKADDIRRMGVQTVAKKNFDWAISFVKAEKKLIENIDSDGGCRKKSHRIMKKLNEDVWCDTTRRVITSYCLKNILFWECEDSPSSEDWSVDKLSVRVTSMIERVKKAAQARRLTMYFNPAVNLLQDKDCRELDIAVKKISDFMLRPQSFFEKL
;
A
#
# COMPACT_ATOMS: atom_id res chain seq x y z
N MET A 1 -17.57 -19.48 -17.29
CA MET A 1 -17.46 -18.03 -17.57
C MET A 1 -15.99 -17.69 -17.51
N GLU A 2 -15.34 -17.58 -18.66
CA GLU A 2 -14.02 -16.94 -18.75
C GLU A 2 -14.19 -15.52 -18.22
N GLU A 3 -13.51 -15.19 -17.12
CA GLU A 3 -13.55 -13.82 -16.63
C GLU A 3 -12.95 -12.90 -17.71
N GLY A 4 -13.49 -11.68 -17.86
CA GLY A 4 -13.02 -10.69 -18.84
C GLY A 4 -11.61 -10.20 -18.54
N TYR A 5 -10.61 -10.99 -18.95
CA TYR A 5 -9.21 -10.64 -18.83
C TYR A 5 -8.76 -9.80 -20.01
N THR A 6 -7.99 -8.77 -19.70
CA THR A 6 -7.30 -7.94 -20.70
C THR A 6 -5.80 -8.01 -20.46
N PRO A 7 -4.98 -7.87 -21.50
CA PRO A 7 -3.53 -7.82 -21.34
C PRO A 7 -3.11 -6.75 -20.34
N PHE A 8 -2.00 -7.00 -19.62
CA PHE A 8 -1.45 -5.97 -18.74
C PHE A 8 -1.13 -4.72 -19.58
N PRO A 9 -1.63 -3.52 -19.20
CA PRO A 9 -1.54 -2.35 -20.06
C PRO A 9 -0.10 -1.95 -20.39
N SER A 10 0.21 -1.78 -21.68
CA SER A 10 1.56 -1.46 -22.17
C SER A 10 2.01 -0.05 -21.81
N ASN A 11 1.07 0.88 -21.62
CA ASN A 11 1.33 2.24 -21.17
C ASN A 11 1.74 2.30 -19.68
N ILE A 12 1.53 1.22 -18.93
CA ILE A 12 1.96 1.12 -17.53
C ILE A 12 3.36 0.54 -17.46
N GLN A 13 4.31 1.39 -17.06
CA GLN A 13 5.71 1.03 -16.86
C GLN A 13 5.89 0.32 -15.51
N TRP A 14 5.43 -0.94 -15.45
CA TRP A 14 5.65 -1.84 -14.33
C TRP A 14 6.13 -3.21 -14.84
N PRO A 15 7.19 -3.80 -14.26
CA PRO A 15 8.02 -3.28 -13.18
C PRO A 15 8.84 -2.05 -13.60
N ARG A 16 9.25 -1.24 -12.61
CA ARG A 16 10.12 -0.08 -12.83
C ARG A 16 11.55 -0.54 -13.18
N ARG A 17 12.31 0.31 -13.87
CA ARG A 17 13.70 -0.02 -14.25
C ARG A 17 14.56 -0.20 -13.01
N ASN A 18 15.48 -1.16 -13.06
CA ASN A 18 16.46 -1.46 -11.99
C ASN A 18 15.86 -1.86 -10.64
N THR A 19 14.58 -2.20 -10.56
CA THR A 19 14.00 -2.77 -9.35
C THR A 19 14.46 -4.22 -9.16
N LYS A 20 14.69 -4.61 -7.90
CA LYS A 20 14.88 -6.02 -7.49
C LYS A 20 13.58 -6.64 -6.94
N TRP A 21 12.51 -5.85 -6.89
CA TRP A 21 11.21 -6.25 -6.38
C TRP A 21 10.08 -5.98 -7.39
N PRO A 22 9.15 -6.93 -7.59
CA PRO A 22 9.26 -8.33 -7.18
C PRO A 22 10.35 -9.05 -7.98
N SER A 23 10.58 -10.35 -7.72
CA SER A 23 11.50 -11.14 -8.54
C SER A 23 11.05 -11.13 -10.02
N PRO A 24 11.98 -11.22 -11.00
CA PRO A 24 11.63 -11.23 -12.41
C PRO A 24 10.57 -12.25 -12.78
N ALA A 25 10.68 -13.48 -12.26
CA ALA A 25 9.69 -14.54 -12.47
C ALA A 25 8.29 -14.15 -11.97
N LYS A 26 8.19 -13.54 -10.78
CA LYS A 26 6.91 -13.08 -10.23
C LYS A 26 6.35 -11.90 -11.04
N ALA A 27 7.21 -10.99 -11.52
CA ALA A 27 6.79 -9.90 -12.39
C ALA A 27 6.21 -10.41 -13.71
N ASP A 28 6.89 -11.37 -14.33
CA ASP A 28 6.45 -12.00 -15.59
C ASP A 28 5.14 -12.75 -15.42
N ASP A 29 4.98 -13.50 -14.32
CA ASP A 29 3.71 -14.15 -13.97
C ASP A 29 2.56 -13.15 -13.88
N ILE A 30 2.79 -12.02 -13.20
CA ILE A 30 1.78 -10.97 -13.05
C ILE A 30 1.45 -10.34 -14.40
N ARG A 31 2.44 -10.11 -15.27
CA ARG A 31 2.19 -9.56 -16.61
C ARG A 31 1.43 -10.53 -17.51
N ARG A 32 1.79 -11.81 -17.50
CA ARG A 32 1.08 -12.86 -18.28
C ARG A 32 -0.37 -13.05 -17.83
N MET A 33 -0.64 -12.92 -16.53
CA MET A 33 -1.99 -13.04 -15.99
C MET A 33 -2.93 -11.92 -16.48
N GLY A 34 -2.37 -10.77 -16.88
CA GLY A 34 -3.16 -9.61 -17.28
C GLY A 34 -3.90 -8.95 -16.13
N VAL A 35 -4.90 -8.14 -16.48
CA VAL A 35 -5.72 -7.37 -15.54
C VAL A 35 -7.21 -7.56 -15.85
N GLN A 36 -8.04 -7.24 -14.87
CA GLN A 36 -9.49 -7.26 -15.03
C GLN A 36 -10.01 -5.85 -15.28
N THR A 37 -11.14 -5.74 -15.97
CA THR A 37 -11.90 -4.49 -16.05
C THR A 37 -13.13 -4.59 -15.15
N VAL A 38 -13.38 -3.55 -14.36
CA VAL A 38 -14.53 -3.47 -13.45
C VAL A 38 -15.35 -2.23 -13.73
N ALA A 39 -16.68 -2.35 -13.67
CA ALA A 39 -17.58 -1.22 -13.77
C ALA A 39 -17.52 -0.37 -12.49
N LYS A 40 -17.41 0.95 -12.64
CA LYS A 40 -17.52 1.93 -11.57
C LYS A 40 -18.93 2.49 -11.48
N LYS A 41 -19.23 3.23 -10.38
CA LYS A 41 -20.57 3.77 -10.04
C LYS A 41 -21.23 4.67 -11.10
N ASN A 42 -20.53 5.05 -12.17
CA ASN A 42 -21.06 5.90 -13.26
C ASN A 42 -21.03 5.20 -14.63
N PHE A 43 -21.02 3.85 -14.67
CA PHE A 43 -20.92 3.05 -15.90
C PHE A 43 -19.58 3.17 -16.66
N ASP A 44 -18.59 3.86 -16.09
CA ASP A 44 -17.21 3.84 -16.59
C ASP A 44 -16.54 2.50 -16.26
N TRP A 45 -15.76 1.98 -17.22
CA TRP A 45 -14.89 0.82 -16.99
C TRP A 45 -13.53 1.28 -16.47
N ALA A 46 -13.04 0.61 -15.43
CA ALA A 46 -11.72 0.86 -14.87
C ALA A 46 -10.89 -0.43 -14.82
N ILE A 47 -9.59 -0.28 -15.00
CA ILE A 47 -8.64 -1.36 -14.80
C ILE A 47 -8.56 -1.68 -13.30
N SER A 48 -8.67 -2.96 -12.98
CA SER A 48 -8.55 -3.53 -11.64
C SER A 48 -7.28 -4.37 -11.56
N PHE A 49 -6.43 -4.02 -10.59
CA PHE A 49 -5.19 -4.76 -10.29
C PHE A 49 -5.38 -5.81 -9.20
N VAL A 50 -6.61 -6.10 -8.75
CA VAL A 50 -6.84 -6.97 -7.58
C VAL A 50 -6.14 -8.33 -7.68
N LYS A 51 -6.17 -8.97 -8.86
CA LYS A 51 -5.46 -10.25 -9.08
C LYS A 51 -3.94 -10.10 -9.11
N ALA A 52 -3.43 -9.07 -9.78
CA ALA A 52 -2.00 -8.73 -9.78
C ALA A 52 -1.49 -8.47 -8.35
N GLU A 53 -2.25 -7.72 -7.56
CA GLU A 53 -1.96 -7.45 -6.15
C GLU A 53 -1.99 -8.71 -5.29
N LYS A 54 -2.97 -9.59 -5.51
CA LYS A 54 -3.05 -10.90 -4.83
C LYS A 54 -1.83 -11.75 -5.14
N LYS A 55 -1.41 -11.81 -6.42
CA LYS A 55 -0.23 -12.56 -6.84
C LYS A 55 1.07 -11.96 -6.30
N LEU A 56 1.14 -10.63 -6.18
CA LEU A 56 2.28 -9.91 -5.60
C LEU A 56 2.48 -10.23 -4.12
N ILE A 57 1.41 -10.33 -3.32
CA ILE A 57 1.49 -10.69 -1.89
C ILE A 57 1.52 -12.18 -1.61
N GLU A 58 1.21 -13.01 -2.61
CA GLU A 58 1.27 -14.46 -2.47
C GLU A 58 2.69 -14.87 -2.10
N ASN A 59 2.83 -15.55 -0.96
CA ASN A 59 4.11 -16.04 -0.44
C ASN A 59 5.16 -14.93 -0.20
N ILE A 60 4.71 -13.69 0.06
CA ILE A 60 5.57 -12.51 0.28
C ILE A 60 6.55 -12.62 1.47
N ASP A 61 6.28 -13.52 2.42
CA ASP A 61 7.13 -13.77 3.59
C ASP A 61 7.66 -15.23 3.58
N SER A 62 7.76 -15.87 2.41
CA SER A 62 8.38 -17.20 2.30
C SER A 62 9.87 -17.22 2.66
N ASP A 63 10.49 -16.04 2.69
CA ASP A 63 11.84 -15.78 3.21
C ASP A 63 11.87 -15.59 4.73
N GLY A 64 10.75 -15.77 5.44
CA GLY A 64 10.66 -15.52 6.88
C GLY A 64 10.56 -14.04 7.25
N GLY A 65 10.29 -13.16 6.27
CA GLY A 65 10.18 -11.72 6.46
C GLY A 65 8.95 -11.28 7.29
N CYS A 66 8.91 -9.98 7.61
CA CYS A 66 7.88 -9.38 8.43
C CYS A 66 6.84 -8.55 7.65
N ARG A 67 6.76 -8.64 6.31
CA ARG A 67 5.94 -7.76 5.45
C ARG A 67 4.46 -7.82 5.81
N LYS A 68 3.88 -9.02 6.00
CA LYS A 68 2.49 -9.17 6.42
C LYS A 68 2.24 -8.65 7.84
N LYS A 69 3.20 -8.85 8.75
CA LYS A 69 3.08 -8.37 10.14
C LYS A 69 3.12 -6.85 10.20
N SER A 70 4.04 -6.21 9.47
CA SER A 70 4.09 -4.76 9.30
C SER A 70 2.78 -4.22 8.75
N HIS A 71 2.23 -4.82 7.69
CA HIS A 71 0.94 -4.40 7.12
C HIS A 71 -0.24 -4.52 8.08
N ARG A 72 -0.28 -5.60 8.88
CA ARG A 72 -1.31 -5.79 9.91
C ARG A 72 -1.23 -4.70 10.99
N ILE A 73 -0.03 -4.37 11.45
CA ILE A 73 0.18 -3.27 12.41
C ILE A 73 -0.29 -1.95 11.80
N MET A 74 0.08 -1.65 10.56
CA MET A 74 -0.36 -0.43 9.86
C MET A 74 -1.89 -0.33 9.78
N LYS A 75 -2.59 -1.43 9.51
CA LYS A 75 -4.06 -1.46 9.51
C LYS A 75 -4.63 -1.16 10.90
N LYS A 76 -4.06 -1.78 11.93
CA LYS A 76 -4.51 -1.60 13.31
C LYS A 76 -4.31 -0.15 13.77
N LEU A 77 -3.15 0.45 13.48
CA LEU A 77 -2.89 1.87 13.76
C LEU A 77 -3.85 2.79 13.00
N ASN A 78 -4.17 2.47 11.75
CA ASN A 78 -5.14 3.26 10.98
C ASN A 78 -6.55 3.21 11.60
N GLU A 79 -6.96 2.04 12.07
CA GLU A 79 -8.28 1.82 12.71
C GLU A 79 -8.36 2.46 14.10
N ASP A 80 -7.32 2.34 14.91
CA ASP A 80 -7.35 2.73 16.32
C ASP A 80 -6.86 4.17 16.55
N VAL A 81 -6.01 4.70 15.68
CA VAL A 81 -5.26 5.95 15.92
C VAL A 81 -5.56 7.01 14.86
N TRP A 82 -5.44 6.69 13.57
CA TRP A 82 -5.41 7.73 12.52
C TRP A 82 -6.80 8.16 12.05
N CYS A 83 -7.74 7.23 11.94
CA CYS A 83 -9.07 7.46 11.38
C CYS A 83 -10.17 6.93 12.32
N ASP A 84 -10.42 7.63 13.43
CA ASP A 84 -11.59 7.40 14.30
C ASP A 84 -12.90 7.98 13.74
N THR A 85 -12.81 8.76 12.64
CA THR A 85 -13.96 9.41 12.03
C THR A 85 -14.67 8.46 11.06
N THR A 86 -15.96 8.72 10.81
CA THR A 86 -16.73 8.00 9.78
C THR A 86 -16.21 8.24 8.36
N ARG A 87 -15.31 9.22 8.17
CA ARG A 87 -14.75 9.63 6.87
C ARG A 87 -13.29 9.18 6.70
N ARG A 88 -13.09 7.88 6.54
CA ARG A 88 -11.74 7.29 6.36
C ARG A 88 -11.08 7.76 5.06
N VAL A 89 -10.14 8.70 5.17
CA VAL A 89 -9.33 9.17 4.03
C VAL A 89 -8.16 8.25 3.73
N ILE A 90 -7.51 7.69 4.77
CA ILE A 90 -6.49 6.65 4.62
C ILE A 90 -7.18 5.28 4.62
N THR A 91 -7.29 4.68 3.43
CA THR A 91 -7.99 3.41 3.27
C THR A 91 -7.03 2.22 3.39
N SER A 92 -7.55 1.02 3.65
CA SER A 92 -6.78 -0.24 3.58
C SER A 92 -6.08 -0.43 2.24
N TYR A 93 -6.64 0.14 1.16
CA TYR A 93 -6.03 0.13 -0.17
C TYR A 93 -4.81 1.06 -0.24
N CYS A 94 -4.84 2.24 0.40
CA CYS A 94 -3.68 3.11 0.55
C CYS A 94 -2.54 2.39 1.28
N LEU A 95 -2.84 1.73 2.41
CA LEU A 95 -1.84 1.00 3.21
C LEU A 95 -1.22 -0.18 2.45
N LYS A 96 -2.00 -0.87 1.61
CA LYS A 96 -1.49 -1.92 0.73
C LYS A 96 -0.52 -1.36 -0.31
N ASN A 97 -0.82 -0.22 -0.91
CA ASN A 97 0.09 0.44 -1.84
C ASN A 97 1.36 0.93 -1.14
N ILE A 98 1.26 1.43 0.09
CA ILE A 98 2.43 1.79 0.91
C ILE A 98 3.33 0.58 1.16
N LEU A 99 2.77 -0.59 1.48
CA LEU A 99 3.57 -1.81 1.61
C LEU A 99 4.31 -2.14 0.31
N PHE A 100 3.65 -2.04 -0.85
CA PHE A 100 4.30 -2.37 -2.12
C PHE A 100 5.45 -1.43 -2.45
N TRP A 101 5.26 -0.13 -2.22
CA TRP A 101 6.34 0.84 -2.38
C TRP A 101 7.47 0.61 -1.38
N GLU A 102 7.17 0.28 -0.13
CA GLU A 102 8.19 -0.07 0.87
C GLU A 102 9.00 -1.31 0.48
N CYS A 103 8.34 -2.33 -0.09
CA CYS A 103 9.03 -3.54 -0.58
C CYS A 103 9.92 -3.23 -1.78
N GLU A 104 9.54 -2.26 -2.61
CA GLU A 104 10.37 -1.85 -3.74
C GLU A 104 11.61 -1.08 -3.30
N ASP A 105 11.45 -0.18 -2.34
CA ASP A 105 12.56 0.62 -1.81
C ASP A 105 13.50 -0.22 -0.90
N SER A 106 13.05 -1.37 -0.43
CA SER A 106 13.81 -2.29 0.42
C SER A 106 13.61 -3.73 -0.05
N PRO A 107 14.21 -4.11 -1.21
CA PRO A 107 13.90 -5.37 -1.87
C PRO A 107 14.61 -6.59 -1.28
N SER A 108 15.61 -6.40 -0.40
CA SER A 108 16.39 -7.49 0.18
C SER A 108 15.59 -8.23 1.26
N SER A 109 15.84 -9.53 1.46
CA SER A 109 15.26 -10.32 2.55
C SER A 109 15.65 -9.78 3.92
N GLU A 110 16.91 -9.35 4.06
CA GLU A 110 17.51 -8.85 5.30
C GLU A 110 16.85 -7.53 5.74
N ASP A 111 16.35 -6.73 4.82
CA ASP A 111 15.58 -5.51 5.13
C ASP A 111 14.26 -5.80 5.86
N TRP A 112 13.77 -7.03 5.75
CA TRP A 112 12.48 -7.49 6.27
C TRP A 112 12.61 -8.59 7.31
N SER A 113 13.82 -8.89 7.80
CA SER A 113 13.98 -9.84 8.91
C SER A 113 13.16 -9.41 10.13
N VAL A 114 12.83 -10.36 11.00
CA VAL A 114 11.88 -10.13 12.12
C VAL A 114 12.33 -8.99 13.05
N ASP A 115 13.63 -8.81 13.24
CA ASP A 115 14.22 -7.72 14.03
C ASP A 115 14.05 -6.33 13.38
N LYS A 116 13.77 -6.26 12.06
CA LYS A 116 13.49 -5.01 11.34
C LYS A 116 12.04 -4.57 11.41
N LEU A 117 11.16 -5.32 12.08
CA LEU A 117 9.73 -5.01 12.16
C LEU A 117 9.46 -3.57 12.60
N SER A 118 10.11 -3.11 13.67
CA SER A 118 9.93 -1.74 14.18
C SER A 118 10.36 -0.69 13.16
N VAL A 119 11.52 -0.89 12.51
CA VAL A 119 12.04 -0.01 11.47
C VAL A 119 11.08 0.07 10.28
N ARG A 120 10.56 -1.08 9.82
CA ARG A 120 9.63 -1.14 8.67
C ARG A 120 8.30 -0.48 8.99
N VAL A 121 7.73 -0.75 10.16
CA VAL A 121 6.49 -0.09 10.60
C VAL A 121 6.71 1.43 10.66
N THR A 122 7.77 1.90 11.32
CA THR A 122 8.07 3.34 11.42
C THR A 122 8.24 4.00 10.04
N SER A 123 9.01 3.37 9.13
CA SER A 123 9.18 3.85 7.75
C SER A 123 7.85 3.97 7.01
N MET A 124 6.99 2.95 7.13
CA MET A 124 5.67 2.96 6.52
C MET A 124 4.75 4.04 7.11
N ILE A 125 4.81 4.31 8.43
CA ILE A 125 4.04 5.39 9.08
C ILE A 125 4.49 6.75 8.54
N GLU A 126 5.80 6.99 8.46
CA GLU A 126 6.34 8.23 7.92
C GLU A 126 5.95 8.40 6.43
N ARG A 127 5.89 7.30 5.67
CA ARG A 127 5.38 7.32 4.29
C ARG A 127 3.90 7.72 4.22
N VAL A 128 3.04 7.21 5.11
CA VAL A 128 1.63 7.63 5.20
C VAL A 128 1.57 9.14 5.46
N LYS A 129 2.30 9.61 6.47
CA LYS A 129 2.33 11.02 6.85
C LYS A 129 2.74 11.91 5.68
N LYS A 130 3.88 11.62 5.03
CA LYS A 130 4.37 12.38 3.87
C LYS A 130 3.37 12.37 2.71
N ALA A 131 2.76 11.23 2.42
CA ALA A 131 1.75 11.12 1.37
C ALA A 131 0.50 11.95 1.67
N ALA A 132 0.04 11.93 2.93
CA ALA A 132 -1.10 12.73 3.37
C ALA A 132 -0.80 14.24 3.34
N GLN A 133 0.38 14.66 3.83
CA GLN A 133 0.85 16.06 3.75
C GLN A 133 0.94 16.56 2.31
N ALA A 134 1.49 15.74 1.42
CA ALA A 134 1.59 16.05 -0.01
C ALA A 134 0.26 15.87 -0.77
N ARG A 135 -0.78 15.36 -0.10
CA ARG A 135 -2.08 14.95 -0.70
C ARG A 135 -1.91 14.06 -1.93
N ARG A 136 -0.85 13.23 -1.90
CA ARG A 136 -0.41 12.43 -3.04
C ARG A 136 0.13 11.07 -2.60
N LEU A 137 -0.58 10.02 -3.01
CA LEU A 137 -0.12 8.63 -2.92
C LEU A 137 -0.37 7.96 -4.27
N THR A 138 0.69 7.71 -5.03
CA THR A 138 0.57 7.04 -6.33
C THR A 138 0.23 5.57 -6.15
N MET A 139 -0.69 5.06 -6.96
CA MET A 139 -0.96 3.62 -7.03
C MET A 139 0.29 2.88 -7.51
N TYR A 140 0.61 1.75 -6.89
CA TYR A 140 1.84 1.01 -7.12
C TYR A 140 1.95 0.49 -8.55
N PHE A 141 0.89 -0.13 -9.07
CA PHE A 141 0.89 -0.62 -10.45
C PHE A 141 0.74 0.52 -11.46
N ASN A 142 -0.06 1.54 -11.18
CA ASN A 142 -0.30 2.67 -12.09
C ASN A 142 0.05 4.02 -11.43
N PRO A 143 1.31 4.48 -11.52
CA PRO A 143 1.73 5.72 -10.86
C PRO A 143 1.00 6.99 -11.31
N ALA A 144 0.29 6.96 -12.45
CA ALA A 144 -0.54 8.09 -12.91
C ALA A 144 -1.79 8.30 -12.04
N VAL A 145 -2.20 7.30 -11.24
CA VAL A 145 -3.37 7.40 -10.37
C VAL A 145 -2.94 7.82 -8.97
N ASN A 146 -3.45 8.97 -8.50
CA ASN A 146 -3.30 9.42 -7.12
C ASN A 146 -4.47 8.92 -6.26
N LEU A 147 -4.18 8.04 -5.29
CA LEU A 147 -5.15 7.46 -4.38
C LEU A 147 -5.76 8.45 -3.38
N LEU A 148 -5.16 9.64 -3.24
CA LEU A 148 -5.61 10.69 -2.33
C LEU A 148 -6.28 11.88 -3.06
N GLN A 149 -6.45 11.83 -4.38
CA GLN A 149 -6.89 12.97 -5.19
C GLN A 149 -8.23 13.57 -4.74
N ASP A 150 -9.22 12.72 -4.44
CA ASP A 150 -10.58 13.14 -4.08
C ASP A 150 -10.86 13.01 -2.57
N LYS A 151 -9.80 12.95 -1.75
CA LYS A 151 -9.95 12.84 -0.29
C LYS A 151 -10.09 14.22 0.34
N ASP A 152 -10.92 14.30 1.37
CA ASP A 152 -11.15 15.55 2.10
C ASP A 152 -9.83 16.05 2.72
N CYS A 153 -9.42 17.25 2.34
CA CYS A 153 -8.16 17.84 2.80
C CYS A 153 -8.10 18.02 4.32
N ARG A 154 -9.23 18.33 4.96
CA ARG A 154 -9.28 18.55 6.42
C ARG A 154 -9.11 17.23 7.15
N GLU A 155 -9.76 16.18 6.68
CA GLU A 155 -9.59 14.83 7.25
C GLU A 155 -8.16 14.33 7.05
N LEU A 156 -7.50 14.66 5.92
CA LEU A 156 -6.08 14.36 5.71
C LEU A 156 -5.21 15.10 6.73
N ASP A 157 -5.43 16.40 6.95
CA ASP A 157 -4.67 17.20 7.92
C ASP A 157 -4.87 16.69 9.36
N ILE A 158 -6.11 16.26 9.71
CA ILE A 158 -6.41 15.60 10.99
C ILE A 158 -5.61 14.29 11.12
N ALA A 159 -5.60 13.45 10.08
CA ALA A 159 -4.82 12.21 10.07
C ALA A 159 -3.32 12.49 10.25
N VAL A 160 -2.77 13.51 9.57
CA VAL A 160 -1.36 13.93 9.72
C VAL A 160 -1.06 14.32 11.17
N LYS A 161 -1.94 15.09 11.81
CA LYS A 161 -1.78 15.48 13.22
C LYS A 161 -1.77 14.25 14.13
N LYS A 162 -2.74 13.35 13.98
CA LYS A 162 -2.85 12.11 14.77
C LYS A 162 -1.63 11.19 14.59
N ILE A 163 -1.15 11.04 13.36
CA ILE A 163 0.07 10.29 13.08
C ILE A 163 1.28 10.93 13.76
N SER A 164 1.38 12.27 13.72
CA SER A 164 2.49 13.00 14.34
C SER A 164 2.47 12.87 15.87
N ASP A 165 1.30 13.02 16.48
CA ASP A 165 1.11 12.86 17.92
C ASP A 165 1.47 11.43 18.37
N PHE A 166 1.04 10.42 17.60
CA PHE A 166 1.42 9.01 17.84
C PHE A 166 2.94 8.80 17.77
N MET A 167 3.61 9.34 16.76
CA MET A 167 5.06 9.17 16.62
C MET A 167 5.86 9.88 17.72
N LEU A 168 5.33 10.97 18.29
CA LEU A 168 5.96 11.67 19.41
C LEU A 168 5.79 10.90 20.74
N ARG A 169 4.65 10.24 20.95
CA ARG A 169 4.32 9.57 22.24
C ARG A 169 3.57 8.25 22.03
N PRO A 170 4.19 7.23 21.42
CA PRO A 170 3.53 5.97 21.12
C PRO A 170 2.98 5.25 22.35
N GLN A 171 3.67 5.34 23.50
CA GLN A 171 3.30 4.70 24.76
C GLN A 171 1.92 5.12 25.28
N SER A 172 1.54 6.39 25.13
CA SER A 172 0.26 6.93 25.61
C SER A 172 -0.97 6.35 24.89
N PHE A 173 -0.76 5.66 23.77
CA PHE A 173 -1.81 4.97 23.02
C PHE A 173 -1.98 3.51 23.45
N PHE A 174 -0.97 2.92 24.10
CA PHE A 174 -1.03 1.54 24.61
C PHE A 174 -1.45 1.47 26.08
N GLU A 175 -1.36 2.57 26.82
CA GLU A 175 -1.84 2.70 28.22
C GLU A 175 -3.37 2.76 28.35
N LYS A 176 -4.10 2.84 27.23
CA LYS A 176 -5.58 2.92 27.18
C LYS A 176 -6.26 1.59 26.81
N LEU A 177 -5.49 0.50 26.73
CA LEU A 177 -5.97 -0.88 26.59
C LEU A 177 -5.99 -1.57 27.96
#